data_AF-A0A1I6R4F1-F1
#
_entry.id   AF-A0A1I6R4F1-F1
#
_cell.length_a   1.000
_cell.length_b   1.000
_cell.length_c   1.000
_cell.angle_alpha   90.00
_cell.angle_beta   90.00
_cell.angle_gamma   90.00
#
_symmetry.space_group_name_H-M   'P 1'
#
loop_
_entity.id
_entity.type
_entity.pdbx_description
1 polymer ?
#
loop_
_entity_poly.entity_id
_entity_poly.type
_entity_poly.pdbx_seq_one_letter_code
_entity_poly.pdbx_strand_id
1 'polypeptide(L)'
;MTTEIKKNWLNTQKSISKLHEESKVWISELAFTRDEIRFLTHLLSKQYIDYLYAGLGKRIEIFTKKMTIEDTSGEILITEINKHELLLAELIEHNNLITNINYIDQHKKLQKEVDVYLKKYKNLKKQIFEVIEKVMRKKNIKKIE
;
A
#
# COMPACT_ATOMS: atom_id res chain seq x y z
N MET A 1 -10.53 0.55 38.40
CA MET A 1 -10.75 1.62 37.38
C MET A 1 -10.49 1.19 35.94
N THR A 2 -9.91 0.01 35.68
CA THR A 2 -9.79 -0.61 34.33
C THR A 2 -10.97 -1.53 33.97
N THR A 3 -11.93 -1.66 34.89
CA THR A 3 -12.90 -2.75 34.98
C THR A 3 -14.26 -2.47 34.31
N GLU A 4 -14.58 -1.20 34.01
CA GLU A 4 -15.80 -0.81 33.26
C GLU A 4 -15.53 -0.53 31.77
N ILE A 5 -14.29 -0.19 31.41
CA ILE A 5 -13.91 0.20 30.05
C ILE A 5 -13.73 -1.02 29.14
N LYS A 6 -13.27 -2.16 29.69
CA LYS A 6 -13.32 -3.49 29.04
C LYS A 6 -14.73 -4.08 28.95
N LYS A 7 -15.67 -3.55 29.75
CA LYS A 7 -17.07 -4.01 29.87
C LYS A 7 -17.91 -3.56 28.66
N ASN A 8 -17.40 -2.57 27.94
CA ASN A 8 -17.87 -2.09 26.65
C ASN A 8 -17.07 -2.81 25.56
N TRP A 9 -17.35 -4.09 25.32
CA TRP A 9 -17.10 -4.67 24.00
C TRP A 9 -17.81 -3.71 23.03
N LEU A 10 -17.06 -2.88 22.31
CA LEU A 10 -17.50 -1.86 21.36
C LEU A 10 -18.82 -2.27 20.65
N ASN A 11 -19.99 -1.84 21.13
CA ASN A 11 -21.36 -2.10 20.66
C ASN A 11 -21.51 -2.86 19.31
N THR A 12 -22.10 -4.07 19.36
CA THR A 12 -21.40 -5.30 19.01
C THR A 12 -21.19 -5.60 17.51
N GLN A 13 -21.80 -4.83 16.62
CA GLN A 13 -21.74 -5.09 15.17
C GLN A 13 -21.15 -3.92 14.40
N LYS A 14 -21.38 -2.70 14.89
CA LYS A 14 -20.89 -1.48 14.27
C LYS A 14 -19.36 -1.36 14.36
N SER A 15 -18.76 -1.98 15.37
CA SER A 15 -17.31 -2.02 15.59
C SER A 15 -16.60 -3.07 14.73
N ILE A 16 -17.10 -4.32 14.70
CA ILE A 16 -16.62 -5.36 13.79
C ILE A 16 -16.74 -4.87 12.36
N SER A 17 -17.92 -4.38 11.98
CA SER A 17 -18.15 -3.89 10.63
C SER A 17 -17.18 -2.78 10.27
N LYS A 18 -16.79 -1.93 11.22
CA LYS A 18 -15.80 -0.88 10.99
C LYS A 18 -14.40 -1.46 10.79
N LEU A 19 -13.96 -2.39 11.62
CA LEU A 19 -12.65 -3.04 11.51
C LEU A 19 -12.52 -3.81 10.18
N HIS A 20 -13.57 -4.54 9.81
CA HIS A 20 -13.66 -5.24 8.54
C HIS A 20 -13.63 -4.28 7.34
N GLU A 21 -14.36 -3.16 7.43
CA GLU A 21 -14.38 -2.14 6.38
C GLU A 21 -13.02 -1.46 6.24
N GLU A 22 -12.34 -1.17 7.36
CA GLU A 22 -10.97 -0.63 7.36
C GLU A 22 -10.00 -1.60 6.66
N SER A 23 -10.04 -2.89 6.98
CA SER A 23 -9.23 -3.92 6.30
C SER A 23 -9.54 -4.00 4.79
N LYS A 24 -10.82 -3.93 4.40
CA LYS A 24 -11.22 -3.91 2.98
C LYS A 24 -10.68 -2.71 2.23
N VAL A 25 -10.76 -1.52 2.83
CA VAL A 25 -10.18 -0.29 2.28
C VAL A 25 -8.69 -0.47 2.09
N TRP A 26 -7.98 -1.01 3.07
CA TRP A 26 -6.53 -1.26 2.95
C TRP A 26 -6.20 -2.22 1.81
N ILE A 27 -6.91 -3.35 1.70
CA ILE A 27 -6.72 -4.30 0.59
C ILE A 27 -6.95 -3.62 -0.76
N SER A 28 -8.00 -2.81 -0.89
CA SER A 28 -8.31 -2.08 -2.12
C SER A 28 -7.19 -1.09 -2.50
N GLU A 29 -6.69 -0.31 -1.54
CA GLU A 29 -5.59 0.64 -1.76
C GLU A 29 -4.28 -0.06 -2.14
N LEU A 30 -3.98 -1.19 -1.51
CA LEU A 30 -2.79 -2.00 -1.83
C LEU A 30 -2.91 -2.65 -3.22
N ALA A 31 -4.09 -3.18 -3.58
CA ALA A 31 -4.35 -3.74 -4.90
C ALA A 31 -4.25 -2.67 -6.00
N PHE A 32 -4.81 -1.48 -5.75
CA PHE A 32 -4.68 -0.35 -6.66
C PHE A 32 -3.21 0.08 -6.83
N THR A 33 -2.46 0.15 -5.73
CA THR A 33 -1.01 0.44 -5.77
C THR A 33 -0.26 -0.54 -6.67
N ARG A 34 -0.58 -1.84 -6.60
CA ARG A 34 0.00 -2.86 -7.48
C ARG A 34 -0.32 -2.60 -8.96
N ASP A 35 -1.56 -2.28 -9.28
CA ASP A 35 -1.95 -1.95 -10.67
C ASP A 35 -1.19 -0.72 -11.19
N GLU A 36 -1.00 0.28 -10.34
CA GLU A 36 -0.19 1.46 -10.67
C GLU A 36 1.29 1.13 -10.87
N ILE A 37 1.87 0.28 -10.02
CA ILE A 37 3.26 -0.20 -10.19
C ILE A 37 3.42 -0.90 -11.55
N ARG A 38 2.47 -1.78 -11.91
CA ARG A 38 2.46 -2.44 -13.22
C ARG A 38 2.39 -1.40 -14.34
N PHE A 39 1.46 -0.45 -14.26
CA PHE A 39 1.34 0.62 -15.25
C PHE A 39 2.62 1.44 -15.41
N LEU A 40 3.21 1.91 -14.31
CA LEU A 40 4.43 2.71 -14.33
C LEU A 40 5.61 1.92 -14.87
N THR A 41 5.73 0.64 -14.54
CA THR A 41 6.78 -0.25 -15.08
C THR A 41 6.66 -0.37 -16.60
N HIS A 42 5.44 -0.56 -17.11
CA HIS A 42 5.18 -0.60 -18.56
C HIS A 42 5.48 0.75 -19.24
N LEU A 43 5.13 1.85 -18.58
CA LEU A 43 5.38 3.20 -19.09
C LEU A 43 6.89 3.50 -19.19
N LEU A 44 7.66 3.15 -18.15
CA LEU A 44 9.09 3.36 -18.13
C LEU A 44 9.82 2.50 -19.16
N SER A 45 9.39 1.26 -19.35
CA SER A 45 9.97 0.37 -20.36
C SER A 45 9.67 0.83 -21.79
N LYS A 46 8.47 1.36 -22.07
CA LYS A 46 8.12 1.90 -23.40
C LYS A 46 8.98 3.11 -23.81
N GLN A 47 9.41 3.93 -22.85
CA GLN A 47 10.23 5.13 -23.10
C GLN A 47 11.71 4.92 -22.74
N TYR A 48 12.15 3.67 -22.58
CA TYR A 48 13.49 3.33 -22.08
C TYR A 48 14.62 3.99 -22.87
N ILE A 49 14.53 3.97 -24.20
CA ILE A 49 15.52 4.58 -25.11
C ILE A 49 15.62 6.10 -24.87
N ASP A 50 14.49 6.79 -24.71
CA ASP A 50 14.45 8.23 -24.44
C ASP A 50 15.11 8.55 -23.08
N TYR A 51 14.91 7.71 -22.06
CA TYR A 51 15.57 7.85 -20.76
C TYR A 51 17.09 7.61 -20.84
N LEU A 52 17.54 6.64 -21.65
CA LEU A 52 18.96 6.38 -21.87
C LEU A 52 19.65 7.59 -22.51
N TYR A 53 19.08 8.13 -23.59
CA TYR A 53 19.61 9.34 -24.25
C TYR A 53 19.60 10.56 -23.33
N ALA A 54 18.70 10.61 -22.35
CA ALA A 54 18.66 11.67 -21.35
C ALA A 54 19.66 11.48 -20.19
N GLY A 55 20.47 10.40 -20.19
CA GLY A 55 21.40 10.07 -19.11
C GLY A 55 20.73 9.54 -17.84
N LEU A 56 19.49 9.05 -17.95
CA LEU A 56 18.65 8.65 -16.81
C LEU A 56 18.54 7.13 -16.63
N GLY A 57 19.24 6.34 -17.45
CA GLY A 57 19.19 4.87 -17.44
C GLY A 57 19.35 4.25 -16.05
N LYS A 58 20.41 4.63 -15.32
CA LYS A 58 20.67 4.15 -13.95
C LYS A 58 19.54 4.49 -12.98
N ARG A 59 18.90 5.66 -13.15
CA ARG A 59 17.79 6.10 -12.30
C ARG A 59 16.53 5.28 -12.58
N ILE A 60 16.26 4.95 -13.85
CA ILE A 60 15.16 4.06 -14.23
C ILE A 60 15.37 2.66 -13.65
N GLU A 61 16.59 2.12 -13.73
CA GLU A 61 16.90 0.80 -13.16
C GLU A 61 16.65 0.76 -11.64
N ILE A 62 17.08 1.82 -10.93
CA ILE A 62 16.80 1.97 -9.49
C ILE A 62 15.29 2.03 -9.22
N PHE A 63 14.53 2.76 -10.04
CA PHE A 63 13.07 2.82 -9.89
C PHE A 63 12.40 1.49 -10.13
N THR A 64 12.79 0.74 -11.18
CA THR A 64 12.26 -0.60 -11.44
C THR A 64 12.51 -1.53 -10.26
N LYS A 65 13.74 -1.54 -9.72
CA LYS A 65 14.08 -2.34 -8.52
C LYS A 65 13.23 -1.95 -7.31
N LYS A 66 13.08 -0.65 -7.05
CA LYS A 66 12.23 -0.16 -5.94
C LYS A 66 10.76 -0.55 -6.14
N MET A 67 10.23 -0.42 -7.35
CA MET A 67 8.87 -0.82 -7.68
C MET A 67 8.65 -2.31 -7.46
N THR A 68 9.58 -3.19 -7.85
CA THR A 68 9.51 -4.62 -7.54
C THR A 68 9.47 -4.88 -6.03
N ILE A 69 10.29 -4.17 -5.25
CA ILE A 69 10.29 -4.31 -3.78
C ILE A 69 8.94 -3.85 -3.19
N GLU A 70 8.39 -2.73 -3.64
CA GLU A 70 7.08 -2.26 -3.17
C GLU A 70 5.94 -3.20 -3.59
N ASP A 71 6.02 -3.81 -4.78
CA ASP A 71 5.01 -4.78 -5.24
C ASP A 71 4.97 -6.00 -4.31
N THR A 72 6.14 -6.61 -4.06
CA THR A 72 6.27 -7.74 -3.12
C THR A 72 5.86 -7.34 -1.70
N SER A 73 6.23 -6.14 -1.24
CA SER A 73 5.86 -5.67 0.10
C SER A 73 4.35 -5.49 0.23
N GLY A 74 3.68 -4.99 -0.81
CA GLY A 74 2.23 -4.86 -0.87
C GLY A 74 1.53 -6.22 -0.83
N GLU A 75 2.02 -7.21 -1.57
CA GLU A 75 1.48 -8.59 -1.55
C GLU A 75 1.61 -9.24 -0.17
N ILE A 76 2.74 -9.04 0.51
CA ILE A 76 2.94 -9.53 1.89
C ILE A 76 1.92 -8.87 2.82
N LEU A 77 1.74 -7.54 2.75
CA LEU A 77 0.75 -6.84 3.58
C LEU A 77 -0.69 -7.32 3.32
N ILE A 78 -1.08 -7.52 2.05
CA ILE A 78 -2.39 -8.10 1.71
C ILE A 78 -2.56 -9.47 2.37
N THR A 79 -1.52 -10.31 2.33
CA THR A 79 -1.55 -11.64 2.96
C THR A 79 -1.74 -11.55 4.48
N GLU A 80 -1.03 -10.63 5.15
CA GLU A 80 -1.16 -10.43 6.59
C GLU A 80 -2.53 -9.85 6.97
N ILE A 81 -3.09 -8.93 6.18
CA ILE A 81 -4.46 -8.41 6.38
C ILE A 81 -5.49 -9.52 6.21
N ASN A 82 -5.35 -10.39 5.20
CA ASN A 82 -6.26 -11.52 5.00
C ASN A 82 -6.22 -12.51 6.18
N LYS A 83 -5.05 -12.79 6.75
CA LYS A 83 -4.93 -13.58 7.99
C LYS A 83 -5.61 -12.88 9.16
N HIS A 84 -5.43 -11.57 9.27
CA HIS A 84 -6.07 -10.75 10.31
C HIS A 84 -7.60 -10.75 10.19
N GLU A 85 -8.14 -10.77 8.98
CA GLU A 85 -9.57 -10.91 8.71
C GLU A 85 -10.11 -12.29 9.07
N LEU A 86 -9.33 -13.35 8.83
CA LEU A 86 -9.70 -14.69 9.29
C LEU A 86 -9.77 -14.75 10.82
N LEU A 87 -8.81 -14.16 11.51
CA LEU A 87 -8.84 -14.04 12.97
C LEU A 87 -10.05 -13.23 13.47
N LEU A 88 -10.48 -12.20 12.73
CA LEU A 88 -11.70 -11.46 13.06
C LEU A 88 -12.93 -12.39 13.02
N ALA A 89 -13.05 -13.22 11.98
CA ALA A 89 -14.13 -14.18 11.86
C ALA A 89 -14.14 -15.19 13.04
N GLU A 90 -12.97 -15.74 13.39
CA GLU A 90 -12.85 -16.67 14.53
C GLU A 90 -13.24 -16.01 15.87
N LEU A 91 -12.88 -14.73 16.06
CA LEU A 91 -13.24 -13.98 17.27
C LEU A 91 -14.74 -13.75 17.41
N ILE A 92 -15.44 -13.53 16.29
CA ILE A 92 -16.89 -13.39 16.24
C ILE A 92 -17.57 -14.68 16.73
N GLU A 93 -17.01 -15.83 16.38
CA GLU A 93 -17.54 -17.14 16.75
C GLU A 93 -17.26 -17.50 18.23
N HIS A 94 -16.07 -17.18 18.75
CA HIS A 94 -15.59 -17.69 20.04
C HIS A 94 -15.66 -16.70 21.23
N ASN A 95 -15.93 -15.40 20.98
CA ASN A 95 -16.20 -14.33 21.96
C ASN A 95 -15.30 -14.30 23.22
N ASN A 96 -13.98 -14.40 23.05
CA ASN A 96 -13.01 -14.36 24.16
C ASN A 96 -12.40 -12.96 24.39
N LEU A 97 -12.57 -12.41 25.59
CA LEU A 97 -12.15 -11.05 25.98
C LEU A 97 -10.64 -10.79 25.92
N ILE A 98 -9.78 -11.76 26.24
CA ILE A 98 -8.31 -11.56 26.22
C ILE A 98 -7.83 -11.50 24.77
N THR A 99 -8.34 -12.40 23.93
CA THR A 99 -8.04 -12.45 22.50
C THR A 99 -8.47 -11.17 21.77
N ASN A 100 -9.57 -10.55 22.21
CA ASN A 100 -10.05 -9.27 21.66
C ASN A 100 -9.07 -8.09 21.86
N ILE A 101 -8.41 -7.98 23.02
CA ILE A 101 -7.46 -6.88 23.27
C ILE A 101 -6.24 -7.02 22.36
N ASN A 102 -5.71 -8.24 22.25
CA ASN A 102 -4.56 -8.52 21.38
C ASN A 102 -4.90 -8.22 19.91
N TYR A 103 -6.10 -8.56 19.47
CA TYR A 103 -6.56 -8.28 18.11
C TYR A 103 -6.59 -6.79 17.79
N ILE A 104 -7.12 -5.95 18.70
CA ILE A 104 -7.19 -4.49 18.47
C ILE A 104 -5.79 -3.88 18.35
N ASP A 105 -4.83 -4.35 19.15
CA ASP A 105 -3.46 -3.86 19.07
C ASP A 105 -2.75 -4.33 17.80
N GLN A 106 -3.01 -5.56 17.34
CA GLN A 106 -2.57 -6.06 16.04
C GLN A 106 -3.16 -5.25 14.89
N HIS A 107 -4.46 -4.94 14.94
CA HIS A 107 -5.13 -4.13 13.91
C HIS A 107 -4.52 -2.73 13.80
N LYS A 108 -4.24 -2.06 14.93
CA LYS A 108 -3.53 -0.76 14.94
C LYS A 108 -2.12 -0.85 14.39
N LYS A 109 -1.43 -1.98 14.59
CA LYS A 109 -0.10 -2.23 14.03
C LYS A 109 -0.18 -2.34 12.51
N LEU A 110 -1.13 -3.13 11.99
CA LEU A 110 -1.38 -3.26 10.55
C LEU A 110 -1.73 -1.91 9.92
N GLN A 111 -2.59 -1.12 10.55
CA GLN A 111 -2.91 0.23 10.09
C GLN A 111 -1.65 1.07 9.88
N LYS A 112 -0.75 1.09 10.86
CA LYS A 112 0.52 1.84 10.75
C LYS A 112 1.41 1.29 9.64
N GLU A 113 1.46 -0.02 9.47
CA GLU A 113 2.27 -0.65 8.41
C GLU A 113 1.73 -0.28 7.01
N VAL A 114 0.41 -0.29 6.82
CA VAL A 114 -0.27 0.17 5.60
C VAL A 114 0.01 1.65 5.36
N ASP A 115 -0.14 2.52 6.36
CA ASP A 115 0.12 3.96 6.23
C ASP A 115 1.56 4.26 5.81
N VAL A 116 2.53 3.56 6.43
CA VAL A 116 3.95 3.68 6.09
C VAL A 116 4.21 3.23 4.66
N TYR A 117 3.63 2.10 4.25
CA TYR A 117 3.73 1.58 2.90
C TYR A 117 3.19 2.59 1.87
N LEU A 118 1.95 3.06 2.06
CA LEU A 118 1.31 4.01 1.14
C LEU A 118 2.11 5.31 1.03
N LYS A 119 2.65 5.81 2.14
CA LYS A 119 3.50 7.02 2.14
C LYS A 119 4.81 6.79 1.37
N LYS A 120 5.45 5.64 1.57
CA LYS A 120 6.70 5.26 0.87
C LYS A 120 6.46 5.16 -0.63
N TYR A 121 5.40 4.45 -1.04
CA TYR A 121 5.01 4.32 -2.43
C TYR A 121 4.66 5.67 -3.06
N LYS A 122 3.87 6.52 -2.38
CA LYS A 122 3.55 7.88 -2.86
C LYS A 122 4.79 8.71 -3.15
N ASN A 123 5.82 8.61 -2.31
CA ASN A 123 7.09 9.31 -2.54
C ASN A 123 7.89 8.74 -3.73
N LEU A 124 7.88 7.41 -3.91
CA LEU A 124 8.47 6.77 -5.09
C LEU A 124 7.76 7.22 -6.38
N LYS A 125 6.43 7.19 -6.38
CA LYS A 125 5.58 7.63 -7.50
C LYS A 125 5.87 9.08 -7.90
N LYS A 126 6.00 9.98 -6.92
CA LYS A 126 6.38 11.38 -7.19
C LYS A 126 7.72 11.49 -7.92
N GLN A 127 8.74 10.78 -7.44
CA GLN A 127 10.07 10.78 -8.06
C GLN A 127 10.07 10.21 -9.48
N ILE A 128 9.21 9.24 -9.76
CA ILE A 128 9.01 8.67 -11.09
C ILE A 128 8.38 9.71 -12.02
N PHE A 129 7.30 10.38 -11.60
CA PHE A 129 6.66 11.41 -12.42
C PHE A 129 7.58 12.57 -12.76
N GLU A 130 8.38 13.06 -11.81
CA GLU A 130 9.37 14.12 -12.06
C GLU A 130 10.34 13.75 -13.20
N VAL A 131 10.75 12.47 -13.27
CA VAL A 131 11.62 11.97 -14.33
C VAL A 131 10.89 11.86 -15.67
N ILE A 132 9.67 11.32 -15.66
CA ILE A 132 8.84 11.19 -16.87
C ILE A 132 8.57 12.58 -17.48
N GLU A 133 8.14 13.54 -16.66
CA GLU A 133 7.87 14.91 -17.12
C GLU A 133 9.11 15.57 -17.73
N LYS A 134 10.28 15.41 -17.09
CA LYS A 134 11.53 15.97 -17.60
C LYS A 134 11.88 15.43 -19.00
N VAL A 135 11.66 14.14 -19.24
CA VAL A 135 11.92 13.52 -20.55
C VAL A 135 10.87 13.94 -21.57
N MET A 136 9.59 13.96 -21.20
CA MET A 136 8.52 14.42 -22.08
C MET A 136 8.71 15.88 -22.54
N ARG A 137 9.10 16.79 -21.63
CA ARG A 137 9.39 18.20 -21.98
C ARG A 137 10.54 18.33 -22.98
N LYS A 138 11.63 17.59 -22.79
CA LYS A 138 12.77 17.58 -23.73
C LYS A 138 12.37 17.07 -25.12
N LYS A 139 11.47 16.09 -25.19
CA LYS A 139 10.97 15.53 -26.46
C LYS A 139 10.10 16.53 -27.23
N ASN A 140 9.30 17.33 -26.53
CA ASN A 140 8.47 18.36 -27.16
C ASN A 140 9.31 19.52 -27.71
N ILE A 141 10.40 19.91 -27.04
CA ILE A 141 11.31 20.96 -27.55
C ILE A 141 11.96 20.50 -28.87
N LYS A 142 12.44 19.26 -28.94
CA LYS A 142 13.06 18.68 -30.16
C LYS A 142 12.12 18.50 -31.36
N LYS A 143 10.80 18.67 -31.20
CA LYS A 143 9.83 18.59 -32.31
C LYS A 143 9.54 19.96 -32.94
N ILE A 144 10.00 21.05 -32.31
CA ILE A 144 9.74 22.43 -32.73
C ILE A 144 10.97 23.01 -33.45
N GLU A 145 12.14 22.38 -33.31
CA GLU A 145 13.36 22.62 -34.10
C GLU A 145 13.38 21.76 -35.37
#